data_AF-A0A352VNC7-F1
#
_entry.id   AF-A0A352VNC7-F1
#
_cell.length_a   1.000
_cell.length_b   1.000
_cell.length_c   1.000
_cell.angle_alpha   90.00
_cell.angle_beta   90.00
_cell.angle_gamma   90.00
#
_symmetry.space_group_name_H-M   'P 1'
#
loop_
_entity.id
_entity.type
_entity.pdbx_description
1 polymer ?
#
loop_
_entity_poly.entity_id
_entity_poly.type
_entity_poly.pdbx_seq_one_letter_code
_entity_poly.pdbx_strand_id
1 'polypeptide(L)'
;GDGLELIAITQDVGQAHETVDATYEGSDLTVAFNPGYLLDGLEVSPGDEVRLETIDSLKPAVIRSVGDDGFLYLLMPVRVS
;
A
#
# COMPACT_ATOMS: atom_id res chain seq x y z
N GLY A 1 6.04 -14.96 -7.03
CA GLY A 1 6.76 -14.34 -8.15
C GLY A 1 7.16 -12.97 -7.70
N ASP A 2 8.19 -12.37 -8.29
CA ASP A 2 8.57 -10.98 -8.00
C ASP A 2 7.35 -10.09 -8.28
N GLY A 3 6.70 -9.60 -7.23
CA GLY A 3 5.42 -8.91 -7.33
C GLY A 3 4.79 -8.72 -5.95
N LEU A 4 4.05 -7.63 -5.79
CA LEU A 4 3.31 -7.32 -4.58
C LEU A 4 2.00 -8.10 -4.58
N GLU A 5 1.77 -8.92 -3.55
CA GLU A 5 0.48 -9.60 -3.35
C GLU A 5 -0.49 -8.68 -2.60
N LEU A 6 -1.66 -8.46 -3.18
CA LEU A 6 -2.76 -7.71 -2.58
C LEU A 6 -3.92 -8.66 -2.28
N ILE A 7 -4.34 -8.65 -1.02
CA ILE A 7 -5.48 -9.45 -0.54
C ILE A 7 -6.52 -8.49 0.02
N ALA A 8 -7.71 -8.49 -0.58
CA ALA A 8 -8.86 -7.75 -0.08
C ALA A 8 -9.90 -8.72 0.49
N ILE A 9 -10.30 -8.49 1.75
CA ILE A 9 -11.24 -9.35 2.47
C ILE A 9 -12.49 -8.55 2.83
N THR A 10 -13.66 -9.02 2.40
CA THR A 10 -14.96 -8.47 2.78
C THR A 10 -15.84 -9.58 3.34
N GLN A 11 -16.34 -9.42 4.57
CA GLN A 11 -17.01 -10.51 5.32
C GLN A 11 -18.18 -11.15 4.55
N ASP A 12 -18.94 -10.37 3.79
CA ASP A 12 -20.13 -10.85 3.07
C ASP A 12 -19.89 -11.19 1.60
N VAL A 13 -18.73 -10.80 1.04
CA VAL A 13 -18.44 -10.90 -0.40
C VAL A 13 -17.33 -11.91 -0.70
N GLY A 14 -16.48 -12.23 0.28
CA GLY A 14 -15.38 -13.19 0.17
C GLY A 14 -14.01 -12.53 0.14
N GLN A 15 -13.05 -13.18 -0.53
CA GLN A 15 -11.68 -12.70 -0.66
C GLN A 15 -11.33 -12.51 -2.13
N ALA A 16 -10.64 -11.41 -2.43
CA ALA A 16 -9.99 -11.17 -3.71
C ALA A 16 -8.47 -11.19 -3.51
N HIS A 17 -7.78 -11.84 -4.44
CA HIS A 17 -6.34 -11.99 -4.43
C HIS A 17 -5.83 -11.51 -5.78
N GLU A 18 -4.90 -10.57 -5.77
CA GLU A 18 -4.31 -9.99 -6.96
C GLU A 18 -2.80 -9.88 -6.79
N THR A 19 -2.06 -10.12 -7.86
CA THR A 19 -0.62 -9.87 -7.92
C THR A 19 -0.40 -8.64 -8.77
N VAL A 20 0.29 -7.65 -8.22
CA VAL A 20 0.64 -6.42 -8.92
C VAL A 20 2.14 -6.36 -9.14
N ASP A 21 2.53 -5.93 -10.33
CA ASP A 21 3.93 -5.69 -10.67
C ASP A 21 4.47 -4.57 -9.78
N ALA A 22 5.51 -4.88 -9.00
CA ALA A 22 6.13 -3.93 -8.10
C ALA A 22 7.60 -4.30 -7.88
N THR A 23 8.43 -3.28 -7.67
CA THR A 23 9.78 -3.48 -7.15
C THR A 23 9.73 -3.37 -5.63
N TYR A 24 10.26 -4.37 -4.93
CA TYR A 24 10.29 -4.40 -3.46
C TYR A 24 11.73 -4.51 -2.95
N GLU A 25 12.06 -3.70 -1.95
CA GLU A 25 13.35 -3.73 -1.26
C GLU A 25 13.11 -3.87 0.24
N GLY A 26 13.74 -4.87 0.87
CA GLY A 26 13.61 -5.12 2.30
C GLY A 26 13.34 -6.59 2.63
N SER A 27 13.01 -6.87 3.89
CA SER A 27 12.54 -8.18 4.32
C SER A 27 11.06 -8.37 4.00
N ASP A 28 10.62 -9.62 3.84
CA ASP A 28 9.21 -9.96 3.67
C ASP A 28 8.34 -9.29 4.75
N LEU A 29 7.29 -8.61 4.31
CA LEU A 29 6.43 -7.82 5.17
C LEU A 29 4.98 -7.92 4.70
N THR A 30 4.08 -8.24 5.62
CA THR A 30 2.64 -8.14 5.41
C THR A 30 2.11 -6.97 6.25
N VAL A 31 1.44 -6.03 5.59
CA VAL A 31 0.78 -4.88 6.23
C VAL A 31 -0.64 -4.80 5.72
N ALA A 32 -1.58 -4.51 6.60
CA ALA A 32 -2.96 -4.22 6.21
C ALA A 32 -3.24 -2.73 6.34
N PHE A 33 -4.00 -2.22 5.38
CA PHE A 33 -4.46 -0.84 5.36
C PHE A 33 -5.98 -0.79 5.24
N ASN A 34 -6.55 0.34 5.63
CA ASN A 34 -7.91 0.65 5.21
C ASN A 34 -7.90 0.87 3.68
N PRO A 35 -8.68 0.12 2.89
CA PRO A 35 -8.65 0.23 1.43
C PRO A 35 -9.11 1.59 0.91
N GLY A 36 -10.05 2.25 1.60
CA GLY A 36 -10.51 3.58 1.24
C GLY A 36 -9.39 4.62 1.35
N TYR A 37 -8.67 4.63 2.47
CA TYR A 37 -7.55 5.56 2.65
C TYR A 37 -6.37 5.28 1.72
N LEU A 38 -6.13 4.01 1.38
CA LEU A 38 -5.13 3.68 0.36
C LEU A 38 -5.55 4.24 -1.01
N LEU A 39 -6.78 4.01 -1.44
CA LEU A 39 -7.31 4.52 -2.71
C LEU A 39 -7.31 6.06 -2.75
N ASP A 40 -7.77 6.72 -1.69
CA ASP A 40 -7.77 8.19 -1.59
C ASP A 40 -6.36 8.76 -1.79
N GLY A 41 -5.33 8.14 -1.21
CA GLY A 41 -3.94 8.55 -1.37
C GLY A 41 -3.39 8.33 -2.77
N LEU A 42 -3.79 7.24 -3.43
CA LEU A 42 -3.40 6.93 -4.81
C LEU A 42 -4.07 7.86 -5.82
N GLU A 43 -5.37 8.14 -5.67
CA GLU A 43 -6.15 8.98 -6.60
C GLU A 43 -5.63 10.43 -6.68
N VAL A 44 -5.10 10.95 -5.57
CA VAL A 44 -4.57 12.32 -5.50
C VAL A 44 -3.06 12.41 -5.73
N SER A 45 -2.38 11.27 -5.86
CA SER A 45 -0.94 11.23 -6.15
C SER A 45 -0.68 11.69 -7.59
N PRO A 46 0.20 12.69 -7.81
CA PRO A 46 0.71 12.99 -9.14
C PRO A 46 1.43 11.80 -9.79
N GLY A 47 1.35 11.71 -11.11
CA GLY A 47 2.07 10.72 -11.92
C GLY A 47 1.42 9.34 -11.96
N ASP A 48 2.14 8.40 -12.58
CA ASP A 48 1.65 7.03 -12.82
C ASP A 48 2.24 6.00 -11.84
N GLU A 49 3.24 6.40 -11.05
CA GLU A 49 3.96 5.53 -10.12
C GLU A 49 4.09 6.16 -8.74
N VAL A 50 3.94 5.33 -7.71
CA VAL A 50 4.13 5.73 -6.31
C VAL A 50 5.14 4.81 -5.61
N ARG A 51 5.81 5.36 -4.60
CA ARG A 51 6.60 4.59 -3.64
C ARG A 51 5.87 4.56 -2.30
N LEU A 52 5.65 3.35 -1.77
CA LEU A 52 5.18 3.14 -0.40
C LEU A 52 6.38 2.77 0.49
N GLU A 53 6.63 3.56 1.52
CA GLU A 53 7.74 3.38 2.46
C GLU A 53 7.18 3.09 3.86
N THR A 54 7.64 2.02 4.51
CA THR A 54 7.34 1.75 5.92
C THR A 54 8.51 1.06 6.61
N ILE A 55 8.54 1.14 7.94
CA ILE A 55 9.56 0.50 8.79
C ILE A 55 9.10 -0.90 9.22
N ASP A 56 7.82 -1.04 9.58
CA ASP A 56 7.22 -2.30 10.00
C ASP A 56 5.68 -2.26 9.80
N SER A 57 4.98 -3.36 10.11
CA SER A 57 3.53 -3.49 9.88
C SER A 57 2.65 -2.69 10.84
N LEU A 58 3.24 -2.03 11.85
CA LEU A 58 2.54 -1.24 12.86
C LEU A 58 2.89 0.25 12.79
N LYS A 59 3.91 0.64 12.03
CA LYS A 59 4.28 2.04 11.80
C LYS A 59 3.50 2.62 10.61
N PRO A 60 3.26 3.95 10.61
CA PRO A 60 2.68 4.63 9.45
C PRO A 60 3.52 4.36 8.19
N ALA A 61 2.84 4.09 7.09
CA ALA A 61 3.43 4.11 5.76
C ALA A 61 3.39 5.53 5.19
N VAL A 62 4.37 5.86 4.35
CA VAL A 62 4.41 7.10 3.57
C VAL A 62 4.27 6.74 2.11
N ILE A 63 3.33 7.38 1.42
CA ILE A 63 3.17 7.30 -0.03
C ILE A 63 3.75 8.57 -0.65
N ARG A 64 4.61 8.41 -1.66
CA ARG A 64 5.26 9.48 -2.42
C ARG A 64 5.09 9.23 -3.91
N SER A 65 5.01 10.29 -4.71
CA SER A 65 5.01 10.20 -6.16
C SER A 65 6.44 10.01 -6.67
N VAL A 66 6.62 9.12 -7.65
CA VAL A 66 7.93 8.99 -8.30
C VAL A 66 8.16 10.19 -9.22
N GLY A 67 9.27 10.91 -9.00
CA GLY A 67 9.63 12.09 -9.79
C GLY A 67 9.01 13.42 -9.31
N ASP A 68 8.23 13.41 -8.23
CA ASP A 68 7.70 14.62 -7.58
C ASP A 68 7.87 14.54 -6.04
N ASP A 69 8.80 15.33 -5.52
CA ASP A 69 9.11 15.39 -4.08
C ASP A 69 8.09 16.23 -3.27
N GLY A 70 7.16 16.92 -3.94
CA GLY A 70 6.16 17.78 -3.32
C GLY A 70 4.97 17.02 -2.75
N PHE A 71 4.76 15.76 -3.15
CA PHE A 71 3.66 14.92 -2.67
C PHE A 71 4.08 14.03 -1.50
N LEU A 72 3.30 14.08 -0.42
CA LEU A 72 3.45 13.18 0.73
C LEU A 72 2.07 12.86 1.29
N TYR A 73 1.76 11.57 1.37
CA TYR A 73 0.56 11.06 2.02
C TYR A 73 0.93 10.07 3.13
N LEU A 74 0.35 10.25 4.32
CA LEU A 74 0.62 9.40 5.48
C LEU A 74 -0.54 8.42 5.66
N LEU A 75 -0.25 7.12 5.63
CA LEU A 75 -1.23 6.04 5.73
C LEU A 75 -0.99 5.20 6.98
N MET A 76 -2.00 5.12 7.85
CA MET A 76 -1.91 4.32 9.08
C MET A 76 -2.27 2.85 8.80
N PRO A 77 -1.47 1.88 9.29
CA PRO A 77 -1.84 0.48 9.17
C PRO A 77 -2.98 0.12 10.11
N VAL A 78 -3.74 -0.91 9.75
CA VAL A 78 -4.73 -1.54 10.62
C VAL A 78 -4.17 -2.83 11.19
N ARG A 79 -4.55 -3.16 12.43
CA ARG A 79 -4.17 -4.44 13.03
C ARG A 79 -5.04 -5.53 12.43
N VAL A 80 -4.39 -6.54 11.87
CA VAL A 80 -5.01 -7.82 11.53
C VAL A 80 -4.76 -8.74 12.72
N SER A 81 -5.83 -9.30 13.27
CA SER A 81 -5.81 -10.23 14.42
C SER A 81 -6.27 -11.60 14.02
#